data_AF-A0A0H4KFH8-F1
#
_entry.id   AF-A0A0H4KFH8-F1
#
_cell.length_a   1.000
_cell.length_b   1.000
_cell.length_c   1.000
_cell.angle_alpha   90.00
_cell.angle_beta   90.00
_cell.angle_gamma   90.00
#
_symmetry.space_group_name_H-M   'P 1'
#
loop_
_entity.id
_entity.type
_entity.pdbx_description
1 polymer ?
#
loop_
_entity_poly.entity_id
_entity_poly.type
_entity_poly.pdbx_seq_one_letter_code
_entity_poly.pdbx_strand_id
1 'polypeptide(L)'
;MGFSFFVFLSFLSITLFVTMRKSLSIVENTFVYLLVLIININATWIINEEFKLIVVTEETASYVGFLLERSLIIPILFVITFNYFYRNITPRAIMITGFILLIFTLLLRKFSNMLNIYHYRQWNLFYEALYILGLLLIIFVLHKGFRRLMRKEKGEFL
;
A
#
# COMPACT_ATOMS: atom_id res chain seq x y z
N MET A 1 1.67 -5.04 22.76
CA MET A 1 2.59 -4.00 22.24
C MET A 1 2.43 -3.80 20.72
N GLY A 2 2.35 -4.87 19.92
CA GLY A 2 2.14 -4.75 18.47
C GLY A 2 0.88 -3.97 18.09
N PHE A 3 -0.26 -4.25 18.71
CA PHE A 3 -1.51 -3.49 18.49
C PHE A 3 -1.33 -1.96 18.57
N SER A 4 -0.80 -1.44 19.68
CA SER A 4 -0.60 0.00 19.90
C SER A 4 0.31 0.62 18.84
N PHE A 5 1.35 -0.11 18.39
CA PHE A 5 2.24 0.34 17.32
C PHE A 5 1.50 0.49 15.99
N PHE A 6 0.69 -0.49 15.60
CA PHE A 6 -0.08 -0.44 14.34
C PHE A 6 -1.19 0.61 14.37
N VAL A 7 -1.81 0.84 15.53
CA VAL A 7 -2.74 1.96 15.72
C VAL A 7 -2.01 3.28 15.53
N PHE A 8 -0.89 3.50 16.24
CA PHE A 8 -0.08 4.70 16.08
C PHE A 8 0.34 4.92 14.62
N LEU A 9 0.83 3.88 13.96
CA LEU A 9 1.28 3.95 12.57
C LEU A 9 0.12 4.26 11.62
N SER A 10 -1.08 3.73 11.87
CA SER A 10 -2.29 4.04 11.11
C SER A 10 -2.63 5.53 11.20
N PHE A 11 -2.66 6.09 12.42
CA PHE A 11 -2.89 7.52 12.63
C PHE A 11 -1.79 8.38 12.00
N LEU A 12 -0.53 7.96 12.08
CA LEU A 12 0.59 8.65 11.46
C LEU A 12 0.43 8.68 9.93
N SER A 13 0.13 7.54 9.30
CA SER A 13 -0.09 7.46 7.85
C SER A 13 -1.24 8.34 7.40
N ILE A 14 -2.38 8.32 8.11
CA ILE A 14 -3.52 9.21 7.83
C ILE A 14 -3.10 10.67 7.97
N THR A 15 -2.41 11.03 9.06
CA THR A 15 -2.00 12.41 9.33
C THR A 15 -1.06 12.93 8.25
N LEU A 16 -0.09 12.11 7.81
CA LEU A 16 0.80 12.45 6.70
C LEU A 16 0.01 12.71 5.40
N PHE A 17 -0.96 11.85 5.08
CA PHE A 17 -1.81 12.05 3.89
C PHE A 17 -2.70 13.29 4.00
N VAL A 18 -3.30 13.54 5.16
CA VAL A 18 -4.19 14.70 5.39
C VAL A 18 -3.40 16.02 5.40
N THR A 19 -2.15 16.04 5.85
CA THR A 19 -1.34 17.27 5.95
C THR A 19 -0.50 17.57 4.71
N MET A 20 -0.18 16.56 3.88
CA MET A 20 0.60 16.78 2.66
C MET A 20 -0.14 17.64 1.61
N ARG A 21 0.61 18.29 0.72
CA ARG A 21 0.04 18.91 -0.49
C ARG A 21 -0.28 17.82 -1.51
N LYS A 22 -1.55 17.71 -1.90
CA LYS A 22 -2.06 16.71 -2.85
C LYS A 22 -1.85 17.18 -4.28
N SER A 23 -1.33 16.30 -5.13
CA SER A 23 -1.21 16.54 -6.57
C SER A 23 -2.32 15.82 -7.36
N LEU A 24 -2.90 14.78 -6.76
CA LEU A 24 -4.05 14.06 -7.28
C LEU A 24 -5.35 14.68 -6.78
N SER A 25 -6.39 14.62 -7.62
CA SER A 25 -7.76 14.95 -7.23
C SER A 25 -8.30 13.98 -6.18
N ILE A 26 -9.39 14.35 -5.49
CA ILE A 26 -10.05 13.47 -4.51
C ILE A 26 -10.43 12.13 -5.17
N VAL A 27 -10.98 12.17 -6.38
CA VAL A 27 -11.38 10.99 -7.15
C VAL A 27 -10.18 10.10 -7.49
N GLU A 28 -9.07 10.66 -7.97
CA GLU A 28 -7.84 9.90 -8.27
C GLU A 28 -7.26 9.26 -6.99
N ASN A 29 -7.26 9.98 -5.85
CA ASN A 29 -6.80 9.44 -4.57
C ASN A 29 -7.66 8.26 -4.10
N THR A 30 -8.99 8.41 -4.14
CA THR A 30 -9.93 7.35 -3.76
C THR A 30 -9.77 6.15 -4.69
N PHE A 31 -9.58 6.36 -5.99
CA PHE A 31 -9.34 5.28 -6.94
C PHE A 31 -8.09 4.47 -6.60
N VAL A 32 -6.95 5.14 -6.33
CA VAL A 32 -5.71 4.47 -5.92
C VAL A 32 -5.90 3.71 -4.61
N TYR A 33 -6.53 4.35 -3.61
CA TYR A 33 -6.79 3.71 -2.32
C TYR A 33 -7.60 2.42 -2.47
N LEU A 34 -8.73 2.48 -3.18
CA LEU A 34 -9.63 1.33 -3.35
C LEU A 34 -8.99 0.20 -4.15
N LEU A 35 -8.24 0.52 -5.22
CA LEU A 35 -7.54 -0.52 -5.98
C LEU A 35 -6.50 -1.24 -5.13
N VAL A 36 -5.67 -0.49 -4.40
CA VAL A 36 -4.66 -1.08 -3.53
C VAL A 36 -5.33 -1.91 -2.44
N LEU A 37 -6.40 -1.39 -1.82
CA LEU A 37 -7.16 -2.08 -0.80
C LEU A 37 -7.70 -3.43 -1.30
N ILE A 38 -8.40 -3.43 -2.43
CA ILE A 38 -9.00 -4.65 -3.00
C ILE A 38 -7.92 -5.66 -3.36
N ILE A 39 -6.90 -5.26 -4.11
CA ILE A 39 -5.85 -6.18 -4.54
C ILE A 39 -5.09 -6.71 -3.31
N ASN A 40 -4.77 -5.85 -2.33
CA ASN A 40 -4.00 -6.25 -1.17
C ASN A 40 -4.77 -7.20 -0.24
N ILE A 41 -6.07 -6.97 -0.04
CA ILE A 41 -6.90 -7.90 0.73
C ILE A 41 -6.94 -9.28 0.07
N ASN A 42 -7.19 -9.33 -1.24
CA ASN A 42 -7.29 -10.59 -1.97
C ASN A 42 -5.94 -11.32 -2.05
N ALA A 43 -4.85 -10.61 -2.36
CA ALA A 43 -3.52 -11.19 -2.40
C ALA A 43 -3.12 -11.75 -1.04
N THR A 44 -3.39 -11.01 0.04
CA THR A 44 -3.08 -11.48 1.40
C THR A 44 -3.90 -12.72 1.76
N TRP A 45 -5.19 -12.76 1.41
CA TRP A 45 -6.03 -13.93 1.64
C TRP A 45 -5.50 -15.16 0.89
N ILE A 46 -5.14 -15.02 -0.39
CA ILE A 46 -4.54 -16.09 -1.21
C ILE A 46 -3.22 -16.59 -0.59
N ILE A 47 -2.34 -15.67 -0.15
CA ILE A 47 -1.03 -16.03 0.42
C ILE A 47 -1.18 -16.74 1.76
N ASN A 48 -2.12 -16.31 2.60
CA ASN A 48 -2.26 -16.78 3.97
C ASN A 48 -3.15 -18.02 4.09
N GLU A 49 -4.34 -18.00 3.46
CA GLU A 49 -5.35 -19.05 3.65
C GLU A 49 -5.20 -20.17 2.62
N GLU A 50 -5.08 -19.81 1.34
CA GLU A 50 -5.01 -20.80 0.25
C GLU A 50 -3.64 -21.48 0.19
N PHE A 51 -2.57 -20.69 0.06
CA PHE A 51 -1.23 -21.26 -0.08
C PHE A 51 -0.51 -21.48 1.25
N LYS A 52 -1.02 -20.94 2.37
CA LYS A 52 -0.43 -21.09 3.72
C LYS A 52 1.07 -20.77 3.77
N LEU A 53 1.50 -19.79 2.97
CA LEU A 53 2.90 -19.37 2.85
C LEU A 53 3.32 -18.49 4.03
N ILE A 54 2.34 -17.81 4.63
CA ILE A 54 2.45 -16.96 5.80
C ILE A 54 1.35 -17.35 6.79
N VAL A 55 1.71 -17.52 8.06
CA VAL A 55 0.76 -17.80 9.15
C VAL A 55 0.50 -16.50 9.91
N VAL A 56 -0.77 -16.09 10.02
CA VAL A 56 -1.17 -14.94 10.82
C VAL A 56 -1.54 -15.41 12.22
N THR A 57 -1.22 -14.59 13.23
CA THR A 57 -1.61 -14.85 14.61
C THR A 57 -3.13 -14.88 14.81
N GLU A 58 -3.59 -15.77 15.68
CA GLU A 58 -4.99 -15.85 16.13
C GLU A 58 -5.26 -14.93 17.33
N GLU A 59 -4.22 -14.36 17.93
CA GLU A 59 -4.35 -13.43 19.05
C GLU A 59 -5.05 -12.14 18.58
N THR A 60 -6.20 -11.83 19.18
CA THR A 60 -7.09 -10.75 18.73
C THR A 60 -6.38 -9.40 18.55
N ALA A 61 -5.53 -9.00 19.50
CA ALA A 61 -4.85 -7.71 19.45
C ALA A 61 -3.84 -7.63 18.28
N SER A 62 -3.09 -8.70 18.08
CA SER A 62 -2.08 -8.81 17.04
C SER A 62 -2.73 -8.98 15.65
N TYR A 63 -3.86 -9.69 15.57
CA TYR A 63 -4.69 -9.79 14.37
C TYR A 63 -5.26 -8.44 13.92
N VAL A 64 -5.70 -7.59 14.86
CA VAL A 64 -6.13 -6.22 14.51
C VAL A 64 -4.96 -5.40 13.94
N GLY A 65 -3.75 -5.58 14.47
CA GLY A 65 -2.55 -4.97 13.89
C GLY A 65 -2.34 -5.36 12.42
N PHE A 66 -2.48 -6.64 12.12
CA PHE A 66 -2.46 -7.16 10.75
C PHE A 66 -3.56 -6.55 9.86
N LEU A 67 -4.79 -6.43 10.38
CA LEU A 67 -5.90 -5.82 9.63
C LEU A 67 -5.62 -4.34 9.30
N LEU A 68 -5.05 -3.59 10.24
CA LEU A 68 -4.66 -2.20 10.06
C LEU A 68 -3.52 -2.06 9.04
N GLU A 69 -2.51 -2.93 9.09
CA GLU A 69 -1.44 -2.98 8.10
C GLU A 69 -2.03 -3.15 6.69
N ARG A 70 -2.82 -4.21 6.49
CA ARG A 70 -3.36 -4.63 5.20
C ARG A 70 -4.38 -3.65 4.63
N SER A 71 -5.26 -3.12 5.47
CA SER A 71 -6.48 -2.43 5.01
C SER A 71 -6.38 -0.91 5.09
N LEU A 72 -5.36 -0.39 5.78
CA LEU A 72 -5.24 1.05 6.02
C LEU A 72 -3.82 1.54 5.70
N ILE A 73 -2.80 1.00 6.35
CA ILE A 73 -1.43 1.51 6.22
C ILE A 73 -0.92 1.32 4.79
N ILE A 74 -0.96 0.10 4.26
CA ILE A 74 -0.47 -0.18 2.89
C ILE A 74 -1.23 0.65 1.84
N PRO A 75 -2.57 0.68 1.79
CA PRO A 75 -3.31 1.54 0.86
C PRO A 75 -2.94 3.03 0.96
N ILE A 76 -2.84 3.59 2.17
CA ILE A 76 -2.51 5.01 2.36
C ILE A 76 -1.08 5.31 1.90
N LEU A 77 -0.11 4.43 2.18
CA LEU A 77 1.27 4.59 1.72
C LEU A 77 1.33 4.69 0.19
N PHE A 78 0.58 3.85 -0.52
CA PHE A 78 0.49 3.94 -1.98
C PHE A 78 -0.12 5.27 -2.45
N VAL A 79 -1.19 5.74 -1.81
CA VAL A 79 -1.79 7.05 -2.14
C VAL A 79 -0.78 8.18 -1.95
N ILE A 80 -0.02 8.17 -0.85
CA ILE A 80 1.05 9.14 -0.59
C ILE A 80 2.10 9.07 -1.70
N THR A 81 2.59 7.88 -2.03
CA THR A 81 3.58 7.67 -3.10
C THR A 81 3.10 8.21 -4.44
N PHE A 82 1.84 7.94 -4.81
CA PHE A 82 1.28 8.43 -6.07
C PHE A 82 1.15 9.95 -6.11
N ASN A 83 0.79 10.59 -5.00
CA ASN A 83 0.81 12.05 -4.94
C ASN A 83 2.23 12.61 -5.13
N TYR A 84 3.26 11.95 -4.62
CA TYR A 84 4.64 12.36 -4.87
C TYR A 84 5.09 12.12 -6.31
N PHE A 85 4.67 11.02 -6.95
CA PHE A 85 4.94 10.75 -8.36
C PHE A 85 4.43 11.87 -9.26
N TYR A 86 3.19 12.32 -9.06
CA TYR A 86 2.61 13.36 -9.91
C TYR A 86 2.98 14.79 -9.50
N ARG A 87 3.58 14.97 -8.32
CA ARG A 87 4.19 16.23 -7.90
C ARG A 87 5.57 16.45 -8.53
N ASN A 88 6.36 15.38 -8.63
CA ASN A 88 7.72 15.43 -9.13
C ASN A 88 7.80 14.80 -10.53
N ILE A 89 7.97 15.60 -11.57
CA ILE A 89 7.90 15.12 -12.96
C ILE A 89 9.18 14.36 -13.38
N THR A 90 10.24 14.38 -12.56
CA THR A 90 11.52 13.75 -12.93
C THR A 90 11.52 12.24 -12.70
N PRO A 91 12.00 11.43 -13.67
CA PRO A 91 12.10 9.98 -13.51
C PRO A 91 12.88 9.54 -12.26
N ARG A 92 13.94 10.30 -11.92
CA ARG A 92 14.75 10.06 -10.72
C ARG A 92 13.93 10.19 -9.43
N ALA A 93 13.06 11.20 -9.33
CA ALA A 93 12.21 11.38 -8.15
C ALA A 93 11.16 10.27 -8.03
N ILE A 94 10.59 9.81 -9.15
CA ILE A 94 9.66 8.67 -9.19
C ILE A 94 10.36 7.40 -8.69
N MET A 95 11.57 7.12 -9.19
CA MET A 95 12.35 5.97 -8.73
C MET A 95 12.65 6.02 -7.23
N ILE A 96 13.10 7.17 -6.73
CA ILE A 96 13.42 7.35 -5.30
C ILE A 96 12.18 7.14 -4.43
N THR A 97 11.04 7.71 -4.82
CA THR A 97 9.80 7.60 -4.05
C THR A 97 9.21 6.19 -4.06
N GLY A 98 9.32 5.47 -5.19
CA GLY A 98 8.98 4.05 -5.27
C GLY A 98 9.92 3.18 -4.43
N PHE A 99 11.22 3.49 -4.44
CA PHE A 99 12.21 2.79 -3.60
C PHE A 99 11.96 3.03 -2.11
N ILE A 100 11.62 4.25 -1.70
CA ILE A 100 11.25 4.55 -0.31
C ILE A 100 10.02 3.74 0.11
N LEU A 101 8.98 3.66 -0.74
CA LEU A 101 7.80 2.83 -0.47
C LEU A 101 8.21 1.36 -0.26
N LEU A 102 9.03 0.82 -1.14
CA LEU A 102 9.52 -0.56 -1.05
C LEU A 102 10.28 -0.81 0.26
N ILE A 103 11.26 0.03 0.59
CA ILE A 103 12.05 -0.14 1.81
C ILE A 103 11.16 0.00 3.06
N PHE A 104 10.27 0.99 3.09
CA PHE A 104 9.39 1.21 4.23
C PHE A 104 8.46 0.01 4.47
N THR A 105 7.86 -0.53 3.40
CA THR A 105 6.98 -1.69 3.48
C THR A 105 7.74 -2.96 3.89
N LEU A 106 8.96 -3.18 3.41
CA LEU A 106 9.80 -4.30 3.87
C LEU A 106 10.22 -4.18 5.34
N LEU A 107 10.52 -2.96 5.81
CA LEU A 107 10.83 -2.70 7.21
C LEU A 107 9.61 -2.93 8.10
N LEU A 108 8.45 -2.42 7.68
CA LEU A 108 7.17 -2.69 8.35
C LEU A 108 6.94 -4.20 8.44
N ARG A 109 7.26 -4.92 7.37
CA ARG A 109 7.11 -6.36 7.30
C ARG A 109 8.02 -7.05 8.34
N LYS A 110 9.32 -6.74 8.31
CA LYS A 110 10.28 -7.27 9.29
C LYS A 110 9.84 -6.99 10.73
N PHE A 111 9.34 -5.79 11.02
CA PHE A 111 8.89 -5.39 12.34
C PHE A 111 7.65 -6.18 12.80
N SER A 112 6.71 -6.43 11.90
CA SER A 112 5.50 -7.22 12.19
C SER A 112 5.84 -8.68 12.54
N ASN A 113 6.82 -9.29 11.86
CA ASN A 113 7.31 -10.63 12.18
C ASN A 113 7.99 -10.65 13.57
N MET A 114 8.78 -9.62 13.91
CA MET A 114 9.38 -9.49 15.26
C MET A 114 8.32 -9.34 16.36
N LEU A 115 7.15 -8.81 16.04
CA LEU A 115 6.01 -8.66 16.94
C LEU A 115 5.08 -9.89 16.95
N ASN A 116 5.44 -10.99 16.28
CA ASN A 116 4.64 -12.21 16.13
C ASN A 116 3.25 -11.97 15.52
N ILE A 117 3.12 -10.97 14.65
CA ILE A 117 1.86 -10.69 13.94
C ILE A 117 1.65 -11.68 12.80
N TYR A 118 2.73 -12.07 12.13
CA TYR A 118 2.75 -13.20 11.22
C TYR A 118 4.13 -13.85 11.16
N HIS A 119 4.16 -15.08 10.69
CA HIS A 119 5.37 -15.87 10.51
C HIS A 119 5.49 -16.39 9.08
N TYR A 120 6.70 -16.29 8.54
CA TYR A 120 7.02 -16.86 7.24
C TYR A 120 7.17 -18.37 7.34
N ARG A 121 6.48 -19.11 6.46
CA ARG A 121 6.64 -20.57 6.33
C ARG A 121 7.44 -20.93 5.09
N GLN A 122 6.93 -20.55 3.92
CA GLN A 122 7.58 -20.72 2.62
C GLN A 122 7.69 -19.40 1.85
N TRP A 123 7.44 -18.29 2.54
CA TRP A 123 7.58 -16.94 2.02
C TRP A 123 8.85 -16.29 2.58
N ASN A 124 9.29 -15.20 1.97
CA ASN A 124 10.46 -14.45 2.43
C ASN A 124 10.36 -12.97 2.01
N LEU A 125 11.28 -12.15 2.50
CA LEU A 125 11.31 -10.72 2.18
C LEU A 125 11.54 -10.43 0.68
N PHE A 126 12.14 -11.36 -0.07
CA PHE A 126 12.32 -11.19 -1.50
C PHE A 126 10.98 -11.34 -2.24
N TYR A 127 10.16 -12.33 -1.90
CA TYR A 127 8.81 -12.47 -2.44
C TYR A 127 7.90 -11.30 -2.06
N GLU A 128 8.05 -10.75 -0.85
CA GLU A 128 7.40 -9.48 -0.49
C GLU A 128 7.82 -8.32 -1.40
N ALA A 129 9.12 -8.19 -1.67
CA ALA A 129 9.60 -7.14 -2.55
C ALA A 129 9.02 -7.27 -3.97
N LEU A 130 8.98 -8.50 -4.51
CA LEU A 130 8.36 -8.77 -5.80
C LEU A 130 6.86 -8.45 -5.79
N TYR A 131 6.15 -8.82 -4.73
CA TYR A 131 4.74 -8.50 -4.56
C TYR A 131 4.49 -6.99 -4.56
N ILE A 132 5.25 -6.22 -3.76
CA ILE A 132 5.10 -4.76 -3.67
C ILE A 132 5.43 -4.08 -5.01
N LEU A 133 6.49 -4.53 -5.70
CA LEU A 133 6.85 -4.00 -7.03
C LEU A 133 5.78 -4.32 -8.08
N GLY A 134 5.25 -5.55 -8.07
CA GLY A 134 4.15 -5.94 -8.94
C GLY A 134 2.90 -5.12 -8.69
N LEU A 135 2.53 -4.93 -7.42
CA LEU A 135 1.40 -4.08 -7.02
C LEU A 135 1.61 -2.63 -7.47
N LEU A 136 2.80 -2.05 -7.25
CA LEU A 136 3.13 -0.71 -7.70
C LEU A 136 2.97 -0.54 -9.21
N LEU A 137 3.44 -1.52 -9.99
CA LEU A 137 3.31 -1.52 -11.45
C LEU A 137 1.84 -1.61 -11.89
N ILE A 138 1.06 -2.53 -11.31
CA ILE A 138 -0.37 -2.71 -11.63
C ILE A 138 -1.14 -1.41 -11.37
N ILE A 139 -0.97 -0.83 -10.18
CA ILE A 139 -1.66 0.41 -9.80
C ILE A 139 -1.23 1.57 -10.70
N PHE A 140 0.05 1.64 -11.07
CA PHE A 140 0.55 2.68 -11.96
C PHE A 140 -0.12 2.62 -13.34
N VAL A 141 -0.21 1.41 -13.93
CA VAL A 141 -0.85 1.19 -15.22
C VAL A 141 -2.34 1.52 -15.15
N LEU A 142 -3.05 1.01 -14.14
CA LEU A 142 -4.49 1.24 -13.98
C LEU A 142 -4.81 2.72 -13.74
N HIS A 143 -4.07 3.40 -12.87
CA HIS A 143 -4.23 4.83 -12.62
C HIS A 143 -3.95 5.68 -13.87
N LYS A 144 -2.92 5.34 -14.64
CA LYS A 144 -2.62 6.02 -15.91
C LYS A 144 -3.76 5.84 -16.93
N GLY A 145 -4.37 4.66 -16.99
CA GLY A 145 -5.56 4.39 -17.79
C GLY A 145 -6.76 5.22 -17.34
N PHE A 146 -7.07 5.19 -16.05
CA PHE A 146 -8.15 5.96 -15.44
C PHE A 146 -8.04 7.46 -15.73
N ARG A 147 -6.83 8.03 -15.56
CA ARG A 147 -6.57 9.45 -15.84
C ARG A 147 -6.75 9.82 -17.32
N ARG A 148 -6.45 8.90 -18.25
CA ARG A 148 -6.68 9.11 -19.69
C ARG A 148 -8.18 9.14 -20.01
N LEU A 149 -8.95 8.23 -19.42
CA LEU A 149 -10.41 8.17 -19.60
C LEU A 149 -11.08 9.45 -19.09
N MET A 150 -10.73 9.89 -17.87
CA MET A 150 -11.26 11.14 -17.31
C MET A 150 -10.94 12.37 -18.16
N ARG A 151 -9.76 12.42 -18.79
CA ARG A 151 -9.38 13.54 -19.68
C ARG A 151 -10.17 13.52 -20.98
N LYS A 152 -10.43 12.33 -21.53
CA LYS A 152 -11.24 12.16 -22.74
C LYS A 152 -12.67 12.63 -22.50
N GLU A 153 -13.27 12.17 -21.42
CA GLU A 153 -14.64 12.56 -21.04
C GLU A 153 -14.76 14.08 -20.84
N LYS A 154 -13.81 14.72 -20.13
CA LYS A 154 -13.79 16.18 -19.99
C LYS A 154 -13.61 16.94 -21.31
N GLY A 155 -12.94 16.34 -22.30
CA GLY A 155 -12.76 16.93 -23.63
C GLY A 155 -13.96 16.73 -24.55
N GLU A 156 -14.89 15.82 -24.24
CA GLU A 156 -16.15 15.61 -24.97
C GLU A 156 -17.27 16.55 -24.48
N PHE A 157 -17.09 17.21 -23.33
CA PHE A 157 -18.03 18.19 -22.74
C PHE A 157 -17.63 19.67 -22.97
N LEU A 158 -16.57 19.95 -23.73
CA LEU A 158 -16.11 21.29 -24.14
C LEU A 158 -16.24 21.46 -25.65
#